data_AF-A0A939H1S4-F1
#
_entry.id   AF-A0A939H1S4-F1
#
_cell.length_a   1.000
_cell.length_b   1.000
_cell.length_c   1.000
_cell.angle_alpha   90.00
_cell.angle_beta   90.00
_cell.angle_gamma   90.00
#
_symmetry.space_group_name_H-M   'P 1'
#
loop_
_entity.id
_entity.type
_entity.pdbx_description
1 polymer ?
#
loop_
_entity_poly.entity_id
_entity_poly.type
_entity_poly.pdbx_seq_one_letter_code
_entity_poly.pdbx_strand_id
1 'polypeptide(L)'
;MTQKFEQMSAVMDGESNVDSLQVNDDAELSNAWNRYHVVRSVMRKEMPEGAYMDVSASIAAALESEPAILAPKTSKNSSFLSKLSTKVVPFARQSGQFAVAASVAAAVIIGVQTYNQPDTNEPFTTAITTTPQGGLAPVSLNQTRVLPNESKQDLMETRRQIQALITDHEQQVKLKASVPELSEEAHEGVPSK
;
A
#
# COMPACT_ATOMS: atom_id res chain seq x y z
N MET A 1 -39.04 3.51 6.00
CA MET A 1 -38.03 4.26 5.21
C MET A 1 -36.71 4.44 5.97
N THR A 2 -36.72 4.72 7.29
CA THR A 2 -35.50 4.97 8.08
C THR A 2 -34.54 3.79 8.24
N GLN A 3 -35.06 2.55 8.39
CA GLN A 3 -34.21 1.37 8.59
C GLN A 3 -33.20 1.10 7.46
N LYS A 4 -33.56 1.38 6.20
CA LYS A 4 -32.64 1.23 5.07
C LYS A 4 -31.44 2.18 5.16
N PHE A 5 -31.69 3.42 5.57
CA PHE A 5 -30.63 4.43 5.75
C PHE A 5 -29.76 4.17 6.99
N GLU A 6 -30.33 3.56 8.02
CA GLU A 6 -29.59 3.11 9.20
C GLU A 6 -28.65 1.96 8.85
N GLN A 7 -29.16 0.94 8.15
CA GLN A 7 -28.35 -0.17 7.65
C GLN A 7 -27.25 0.32 6.69
N MET A 8 -27.57 1.28 5.82
CA MET A 8 -26.60 1.96 4.97
C MET A 8 -25.47 2.58 5.81
N SER A 9 -25.80 3.34 6.85
CA SER A 9 -24.81 3.95 7.74
C SER A 9 -23.93 2.88 8.40
N ALA A 10 -24.53 1.80 8.89
CA ALA A 10 -23.79 0.69 9.48
C ALA A 10 -22.82 0.05 8.47
N VAL A 11 -23.23 -0.13 7.21
CA VAL A 11 -22.34 -0.62 6.14
C VAL A 11 -21.19 0.35 5.87
N MET A 12 -21.44 1.67 5.86
CA MET A 12 -20.42 2.70 5.65
C MET A 12 -19.34 2.74 6.74
N ASP A 13 -19.75 2.44 7.96
CA ASP A 13 -18.89 2.38 9.14
C ASP A 13 -18.22 1.00 9.30
N GLY A 14 -18.62 0.00 8.51
CA GLY A 14 -18.08 -1.35 8.53
C GLY A 14 -18.71 -2.29 9.58
N GLU A 15 -19.81 -1.85 10.20
CA GLU A 15 -20.56 -2.58 11.24
C GLU A 15 -21.58 -3.58 10.66
N SER A 16 -21.82 -3.55 9.34
CA SER A 16 -22.75 -4.45 8.66
C SER A 16 -22.20 -4.94 7.32
N ASN A 17 -22.68 -6.10 6.86
CA ASN A 17 -22.31 -6.66 5.55
C ASN A 17 -23.09 -5.96 4.41
N VAL A 18 -22.36 -5.61 3.35
CA VAL A 18 -22.87 -5.02 2.10
C VAL A 18 -23.92 -5.89 1.40
N ASP A 19 -23.88 -7.22 1.59
CA ASP A 19 -24.80 -8.16 0.92
C ASP A 19 -26.28 -7.92 1.29
N SER A 20 -26.53 -7.26 2.43
CA SER A 20 -27.87 -6.95 2.90
C SER A 20 -28.51 -5.74 2.21
N LEU A 21 -27.73 -4.94 1.46
CA LEU A 21 -28.19 -3.69 0.85
C LEU A 21 -28.13 -3.74 -0.68
N GLN A 22 -29.30 -3.66 -1.32
CA GLN A 22 -29.42 -3.47 -2.76
C GLN A 22 -29.37 -2.00 -3.14
N VAL A 23 -28.18 -1.38 -3.02
CA VAL A 23 -27.97 0.05 -3.33
C VAL A 23 -28.24 0.36 -4.79
N ASN A 24 -27.96 -0.60 -5.68
CA ASN A 24 -28.06 -0.40 -7.13
C ASN A 24 -29.52 -0.33 -7.63
N ASP A 25 -30.45 -0.96 -6.91
CA ASP A 25 -31.85 -1.05 -7.34
C ASP A 25 -32.70 0.14 -6.85
N ASP A 26 -32.19 0.93 -5.89
CA ASP A 26 -32.92 2.00 -5.21
C ASP A 26 -32.20 3.35 -5.41
N ALA A 27 -32.77 4.20 -6.27
CA ALA A 27 -32.19 5.51 -6.61
C ALA A 27 -32.09 6.48 -5.43
N GLU A 28 -32.98 6.36 -4.43
CA GLU A 28 -32.93 7.20 -3.24
C GLU A 28 -31.77 6.78 -2.32
N LEU A 29 -31.55 5.47 -2.23
CA LEU A 29 -30.49 4.86 -1.45
C LEU A 29 -29.10 5.11 -2.05
N SER A 30 -28.97 5.04 -3.38
CA SER A 30 -27.72 5.39 -4.08
C SER A 30 -27.37 6.87 -3.96
N ASN A 31 -28.37 7.77 -3.99
CA ASN A 31 -28.13 9.19 -3.75
C ASN A 31 -27.69 9.45 -2.30
N ALA A 32 -28.30 8.75 -1.33
CA ALA A 32 -27.86 8.83 0.07
C ALA A 32 -26.42 8.32 0.26
N TRP A 33 -26.05 7.21 -0.38
CA TRP A 33 -24.67 6.67 -0.40
C TRP A 33 -23.68 7.74 -0.86
N ASN A 34 -23.96 8.40 -1.99
CA ASN A 34 -23.12 9.48 -2.53
C ASN A 34 -22.97 10.63 -1.52
N ARG A 35 -24.09 11.18 -1.02
CA ARG A 35 -24.08 12.30 -0.07
C ARG A 35 -23.25 11.99 1.18
N TYR A 36 -23.34 10.79 1.72
CA TYR A 36 -22.59 10.39 2.91
C TYR A 36 -21.07 10.41 2.65
N HIS A 37 -20.62 9.88 1.51
CA HIS A 37 -19.20 9.96 1.15
C HIS A 37 -18.73 11.40 0.93
N VAL A 38 -19.54 12.24 0.29
CA VAL A 38 -19.20 13.66 0.10
C VAL A 38 -19.04 14.37 1.44
N VAL A 39 -20.00 14.23 2.35
CA VAL A 39 -19.93 14.84 3.69
C VAL A 39 -18.71 14.32 4.44
N ARG A 40 -18.43 13.01 4.39
CA ARG A 40 -17.26 12.38 5.01
C ARG A 40 -15.95 12.97 4.48
N SER A 41 -15.81 13.12 3.17
CA SER A 41 -14.60 13.69 2.55
C SER A 41 -14.43 15.18 2.87
N VAL A 42 -15.53 15.94 2.95
CA VAL A 42 -15.49 17.35 3.40
C VAL A 42 -15.04 17.45 4.85
N MET A 43 -15.60 16.63 5.75
CA MET A 43 -15.22 16.62 7.18
C MET A 43 -13.75 16.27 7.39
N ARG A 44 -13.21 15.37 6.57
CA ARG A 44 -11.79 14.97 6.60
C ARG A 44 -10.85 15.92 5.87
N LYS A 45 -11.38 16.97 5.23
CA LYS A 45 -10.63 17.91 4.38
C LYS A 45 -9.87 17.19 3.25
N GLU A 46 -10.45 16.10 2.74
CA GLU A 46 -9.92 15.30 1.63
C GLU A 46 -10.43 15.82 0.26
N MET A 47 -11.35 16.78 0.27
CA MET A 47 -11.93 17.36 -0.94
C MET A 47 -11.01 18.45 -1.53
N PRO A 48 -10.68 18.41 -2.84
CA PRO A 48 -9.94 19.48 -3.50
C PRO A 48 -10.69 20.82 -3.41
N GLU A 49 -9.98 21.92 -3.17
CA GLU A 49 -10.54 23.27 -3.33
C GLU A 49 -10.83 23.50 -4.82
N GLY A 50 -12.10 23.40 -5.24
CA GLY A 50 -12.52 23.97 -6.51
C GLY A 50 -13.53 23.21 -7.35
N ALA A 51 -13.79 21.91 -7.12
CA ALA A 51 -14.90 21.24 -7.82
C ALA A 51 -15.27 19.90 -7.20
N TYR A 52 -16.55 19.70 -6.94
CA TYR A 52 -17.15 18.36 -6.92
C TYR A 52 -17.37 17.93 -8.37
N MET A 53 -16.58 16.99 -8.86
CA MET A 53 -16.82 16.33 -10.15
C MET A 53 -17.32 14.91 -9.90
N ASP A 54 -18.59 14.67 -10.23
CA ASP A 54 -19.15 13.32 -10.21
C ASP A 54 -18.77 12.58 -11.49
N VAL A 55 -17.86 11.61 -11.36
CA VAL A 55 -17.42 10.72 -12.44
C VAL A 55 -18.13 9.37 -12.42
N SER A 56 -18.99 9.12 -11.43
CA SER A 56 -19.59 7.80 -11.19
C SER A 56 -20.40 7.30 -12.39
N ALA A 57 -21.21 8.16 -13.00
CA ALA A 57 -22.01 7.83 -14.18
C ALA A 57 -21.15 7.50 -15.42
N SER A 58 -20.07 8.26 -15.63
CA SER A 58 -19.15 8.00 -16.75
C SER A 58 -18.40 6.68 -16.58
N ILE A 59 -17.99 6.36 -15.35
CA ILE A 59 -17.31 5.09 -15.03
C ILE A 59 -18.30 3.92 -15.19
N ALA A 60 -19.52 4.05 -14.69
CA ALA A 60 -20.55 3.02 -14.85
C ALA A 60 -20.81 2.71 -16.34
N ALA A 61 -20.96 3.74 -17.18
CA ALA A 61 -21.12 3.56 -18.62
C ALA A 61 -19.89 2.92 -19.30
N ALA A 62 -18.67 3.29 -18.87
CA ALA A 62 -17.46 2.67 -19.37
C ALA A 62 -17.39 1.18 -18.98
N LEU A 63 -17.72 0.84 -17.73
CA LEU A 63 -17.75 -0.54 -17.23
C LEU A 63 -18.78 -1.43 -17.96
N GLU A 64 -19.95 -0.88 -18.33
CA GLU A 64 -20.93 -1.62 -19.15
C GLU A 64 -20.39 -1.96 -20.54
N SER A 65 -19.47 -1.14 -21.07
CA SER A 65 -18.83 -1.38 -22.37
C SER A 65 -17.65 -2.35 -22.30
N GLU A 66 -17.20 -2.70 -21.09
CA GLU A 66 -16.11 -3.65 -20.91
C GLU A 66 -16.62 -5.10 -21.04
N PRO A 67 -15.88 -5.98 -21.75
CA PRO A 67 -16.21 -7.40 -21.75
C PRO A 67 -16.04 -7.93 -20.33
N ALA A 68 -17.09 -8.54 -19.76
CA ALA A 68 -17.05 -9.07 -18.41
C ALA A 68 -15.88 -10.05 -18.22
N ILE A 69 -14.78 -9.58 -17.64
CA ILE A 69 -13.70 -10.42 -17.16
C ILE A 69 -14.23 -11.08 -15.89
N LEU A 70 -15.06 -12.13 -16.10
CA LEU A 70 -15.37 -13.09 -15.06
C LEU A 70 -14.01 -13.53 -14.51
N ALA A 71 -13.77 -13.17 -13.24
CA ALA A 71 -12.53 -13.38 -12.51
C ALA A 71 -11.79 -14.63 -12.98
N PRO A 72 -10.45 -14.63 -13.09
CA PRO A 72 -9.70 -15.78 -13.58
C PRO A 72 -10.23 -17.02 -12.87
N LYS A 73 -11.01 -17.84 -13.59
CA LYS A 73 -11.55 -19.08 -13.05
C LYS A 73 -10.33 -19.78 -12.54
N THR A 74 -10.26 -20.00 -11.22
CA THR A 74 -9.18 -20.76 -10.64
C THR A 74 -9.28 -22.12 -11.33
N SER A 75 -8.45 -22.30 -12.34
CA SER A 75 -8.52 -23.47 -13.18
C SER A 75 -8.07 -24.58 -12.25
N LYS A 76 -9.04 -25.34 -11.72
CA LYS A 76 -8.81 -26.57 -10.97
C LYS A 76 -8.07 -27.62 -11.84
N ASN A 77 -7.70 -27.27 -13.07
CA ASN A 77 -6.87 -28.07 -13.96
C ASN A 77 -5.35 -27.88 -13.74
N SER A 78 -4.93 -27.32 -12.60
CA SER A 78 -3.53 -27.50 -12.13
C SER A 78 -3.15 -28.98 -11.94
N SER A 79 -4.12 -29.90 -11.94
CA SER A 79 -3.87 -31.34 -11.83
C SER A 79 -3.17 -31.97 -13.04
N PHE A 80 -3.09 -31.31 -14.19
CA PHE A 80 -2.34 -31.82 -15.34
C PHE A 80 -0.84 -31.47 -15.28
N LEU A 81 -0.51 -30.29 -14.76
CA LEU A 81 0.88 -29.88 -14.51
C LEU A 81 1.47 -30.51 -13.23
N SER A 82 0.63 -30.87 -12.25
CA SER A 82 1.11 -31.55 -11.03
C SER A 82 1.53 -33.01 -11.25
N LYS A 83 1.07 -33.66 -12.34
CA LYS A 83 1.47 -35.03 -12.69
C LYS A 83 2.83 -35.13 -13.38
N LEU A 84 3.35 -34.03 -13.95
CA LEU A 84 4.68 -33.99 -14.58
C LEU A 84 5.76 -33.41 -13.65
N SER A 85 5.36 -32.80 -12.53
CA SER A 85 6.25 -32.11 -11.58
C SER A 85 6.51 -32.92 -10.29
N THR A 86 6.80 -34.21 -10.40
CA THR A 86 7.16 -35.06 -9.26
C THR A 86 8.65 -35.34 -9.11
N LYS A 87 9.54 -34.73 -9.93
CA LYS A 87 10.96 -35.09 -9.79
C LYS A 87 12.04 -34.02 -9.95
N VAL A 88 11.75 -32.76 -10.27
CA VAL A 88 12.82 -31.74 -10.29
C VAL A 88 12.31 -30.33 -10.03
N VAL A 89 12.94 -29.71 -9.02
CA VAL A 89 13.11 -28.28 -8.73
C VAL A 89 12.04 -27.60 -7.82
N PRO A 90 12.29 -27.52 -6.50
CA PRO A 90 11.54 -26.65 -5.57
C PRO A 90 11.77 -25.14 -5.77
N PHE A 91 12.64 -24.74 -6.70
CA PHE A 91 13.03 -23.34 -6.94
C PHE A 91 11.99 -22.51 -7.74
N ALA A 92 11.07 -23.15 -8.46
CA ALA A 92 10.06 -22.45 -9.29
C ALA A 92 8.90 -21.83 -8.47
N ARG A 93 8.75 -22.19 -7.19
CA ARG A 93 7.76 -21.53 -6.31
C ARG A 93 8.21 -20.14 -5.84
N GLN A 94 9.51 -19.88 -5.82
CA GLN A 94 10.08 -18.59 -5.43
C GLN A 94 10.03 -17.56 -6.58
N SER A 95 9.94 -18.00 -7.85
CA SER A 95 9.95 -17.09 -9.01
C SER A 95 8.64 -16.35 -9.27
N GLY A 96 7.51 -16.84 -8.73
CA GLY A 96 6.19 -16.21 -8.90
C GLY A 96 6.10 -14.80 -8.29
N GLN A 97 6.80 -14.56 -7.17
CA GLN A 97 6.85 -13.24 -6.53
C GLN A 97 7.65 -12.22 -7.36
N PHE A 98 8.66 -12.68 -8.10
CA PHE A 98 9.44 -11.83 -8.99
C PHE A 98 8.65 -11.41 -10.23
N ALA A 99 7.67 -12.21 -10.70
CA ALA A 99 6.88 -11.86 -11.87
C ALA A 99 6.01 -10.61 -11.64
N VAL A 100 5.37 -10.52 -10.45
CA VAL A 100 4.56 -9.33 -10.08
C VAL A 100 5.46 -8.12 -9.90
N ALA A 101 6.58 -8.25 -9.17
CA ALA A 101 7.53 -7.16 -8.96
C ALA A 101 8.18 -6.67 -10.26
N ALA A 102 8.55 -7.58 -11.17
CA ALA A 102 9.13 -7.25 -12.47
C ALA A 102 8.12 -6.54 -13.38
N SER A 103 6.84 -6.93 -13.33
CA SER A 103 5.79 -6.27 -14.10
C SER A 103 5.54 -4.84 -13.63
N VAL A 104 5.50 -4.61 -12.31
CA VAL A 104 5.38 -3.26 -11.73
C VAL A 104 6.62 -2.42 -12.05
N ALA A 105 7.83 -2.97 -11.89
CA ALA A 105 9.06 -2.27 -12.23
C ALA A 105 9.14 -1.88 -13.71
N ALA A 106 8.75 -2.79 -14.61
CA ALA A 106 8.69 -2.51 -16.05
C ALA A 106 7.67 -1.40 -16.38
N ALA A 107 6.47 -1.46 -15.78
CA ALA A 107 5.44 -0.44 -15.97
C ALA A 107 5.90 0.95 -15.47
N VAL A 108 6.60 1.01 -14.33
CA VAL A 108 7.17 2.25 -13.80
C VAL A 108 8.29 2.80 -14.69
N ILE A 109 9.21 1.95 -15.17
CA ILE A 109 10.30 2.39 -16.06
C ILE A 109 9.74 2.94 -17.37
N ILE A 110 8.77 2.23 -17.98
CA ILE A 110 8.12 2.67 -19.21
C ILE A 110 7.36 3.97 -18.96
N GLY A 111 6.57 4.05 -17.88
CA GLY A 111 5.76 5.22 -17.53
C GLY A 111 6.59 6.48 -17.24
N VAL A 112 7.73 6.35 -16.56
CA VAL A 112 8.63 7.49 -16.28
C VAL A 112 9.31 7.99 -17.55
N GLN A 113 9.63 7.11 -18.50
CA GLN A 113 10.20 7.50 -19.79
C GLN A 113 9.18 8.21 -20.69
N THR A 114 7.92 7.75 -20.74
CA THR A 114 6.87 8.44 -21.50
C THR A 114 6.40 9.73 -20.84
N TYR A 115 6.36 9.80 -19.50
CA TYR A 115 5.91 11.00 -18.79
C TYR A 115 6.96 12.12 -18.77
N ASN A 116 8.25 11.78 -18.72
CA ASN A 116 9.35 12.76 -18.78
C ASN A 116 9.96 12.89 -20.18
N GLN A 117 9.25 12.52 -21.24
CA GLN A 117 9.71 12.90 -22.58
C GLN A 117 9.70 14.43 -22.66
N PRO A 118 10.85 15.09 -22.82
CA PRO A 118 10.83 16.51 -23.14
C PRO A 118 10.13 16.63 -24.49
N ASP A 119 9.15 17.54 -24.57
CA ASP A 119 8.58 17.97 -25.85
C ASP A 119 9.74 18.17 -26.83
N THR A 120 9.73 17.46 -27.95
CA THR A 120 10.84 17.37 -28.93
C THR A 120 11.04 18.69 -29.70
N ASN A 121 10.67 19.83 -29.11
CA ASN A 121 10.60 21.12 -29.77
C ASN A 121 11.15 22.30 -28.95
N GLU A 122 12.08 22.06 -28.03
CA GLU A 122 12.79 23.14 -27.33
C GLU A 122 14.31 23.04 -27.56
N PRO A 123 14.97 24.13 -28.00
CA PRO A 123 16.40 24.12 -28.28
C PRO A 123 17.23 23.96 -27.00
N PHE A 124 18.28 23.15 -27.10
CA PHE A 124 19.29 22.90 -26.06
C PHE A 124 19.75 24.18 -25.34
N THR A 125 19.52 24.27 -24.03
CA THR A 125 20.24 25.20 -23.14
C THR A 125 20.96 24.42 -22.05
N THR A 126 22.29 24.37 -22.13
CA THR A 126 23.17 23.81 -21.10
C THR A 126 23.41 24.85 -20.00
N ALA A 127 22.84 24.65 -18.81
CA ALA A 127 23.40 25.15 -17.54
C ALA A 127 22.66 24.56 -16.33
N ILE A 128 23.30 23.62 -15.62
CA ILE A 128 22.88 23.20 -14.29
C ILE A 128 23.57 24.14 -13.29
N THR A 129 22.82 25.09 -12.73
CA THR A 129 23.26 25.92 -11.60
C THR A 129 22.87 25.23 -10.29
N THR A 130 23.89 24.79 -9.56
CA THR A 130 23.79 24.25 -8.19
C THR A 130 23.78 25.40 -7.18
N THR A 131 22.74 25.50 -6.35
CA THR A 131 22.76 26.29 -5.10
C THR A 131 22.50 25.36 -3.91
N PRO A 132 23.42 25.23 -2.93
CA PRO A 132 23.17 24.46 -1.72
C PRO A 132 22.72 25.40 -0.60
N GLN A 133 21.47 25.27 -0.13
CA GLN A 133 21.08 25.93 1.13
C GLN A 133 19.94 25.19 1.82
N GLY A 134 20.18 24.80 3.08
CA GLY A 134 19.13 24.43 4.03
C GLY A 134 19.18 22.99 4.49
N GLY A 135 19.80 22.77 5.66
CA GLY A 135 19.85 21.46 6.30
C GLY A 135 18.51 21.10 6.96
N LEU A 136 18.09 19.85 6.76
CA LEU A 136 17.28 19.06 7.68
C LEU A 136 17.80 17.62 7.58
N ALA A 137 17.90 16.94 8.72
CA ALA A 137 18.60 15.67 8.88
C ALA A 137 18.16 14.61 7.85
N PRO A 138 19.10 13.94 7.15
CA PRO A 138 18.75 12.91 6.19
C PRO A 138 18.23 11.67 6.93
N VAL A 139 16.95 11.39 6.75
CA VAL A 139 16.43 10.01 6.86
C VAL A 139 17.13 9.19 5.77
N SER A 140 17.89 8.19 6.21
CA SER A 140 18.82 7.43 5.37
C SER A 140 18.07 6.60 4.31
N LEU A 141 17.82 7.22 3.16
CA LEU A 141 17.72 6.51 1.90
C LEU A 141 19.16 6.30 1.43
N ASN A 142 19.55 5.06 1.15
CA ASN A 142 20.84 4.70 0.59
C ASN A 142 21.05 5.41 -0.76
N GLN A 143 21.50 6.68 -0.72
CA GLN A 143 22.03 7.39 -1.87
C GLN A 143 23.41 6.80 -2.15
N THR A 144 23.54 6.12 -3.28
CA THR A 144 24.82 5.78 -3.90
C THR A 144 25.66 7.05 -4.00
N ARG A 145 26.61 7.26 -3.08
CA ARG A 145 27.63 8.29 -3.18
C ARG A 145 28.80 7.78 -4.02
N VAL A 146 29.26 8.63 -4.94
CA VAL A 146 30.55 8.49 -5.62
C VAL A 146 31.64 8.51 -4.56
N LEU A 147 32.42 7.44 -4.45
CA LEU A 147 33.47 7.23 -3.46
C LEU A 147 34.58 8.30 -3.60
N PRO A 148 34.80 9.18 -2.60
CA PRO A 148 36.14 9.67 -2.31
C PRO A 148 36.95 8.49 -1.72
N ASN A 149 38.28 8.56 -1.73
CA ASN A 149 39.13 7.54 -1.09
C ASN A 149 38.78 7.43 0.42
N GLU A 150 37.83 6.55 0.75
CA GLU A 150 37.44 6.20 2.11
C GLU A 150 38.69 5.70 2.83
N SER A 151 39.10 6.43 3.86
CA SER A 151 40.28 6.05 4.62
C SER A 151 39.97 4.73 5.32
N LYS A 152 40.98 3.85 5.46
CA LYS A 152 40.79 2.58 6.19
C LYS A 152 40.27 2.81 7.63
N GLN A 153 40.44 4.02 8.17
CA GLN A 153 39.95 4.44 9.47
C GLN A 153 38.43 4.63 9.47
N ASP A 154 37.86 5.32 8.47
CA ASP A 154 36.41 5.54 8.35
C ASP A 154 35.64 4.21 8.26
N LEU A 155 36.21 3.23 7.55
CA LEU A 155 35.67 1.88 7.47
C LEU A 155 35.70 1.13 8.81
N MET A 156 36.73 1.33 9.63
CA MET A 156 36.81 0.72 10.96
C MET A 156 35.80 1.35 11.93
N GLU A 157 35.60 2.65 11.86
CA GLU A 157 34.61 3.37 12.67
C GLU A 157 33.19 2.94 12.30
N THR A 158 32.90 2.84 10.99
CA THR A 158 31.61 2.35 10.49
C THR A 158 31.34 0.93 10.98
N ARG A 159 32.34 0.04 10.92
CA ARG A 159 32.21 -1.34 11.43
C ARG A 159 31.95 -1.38 12.93
N ARG A 160 32.64 -0.54 13.71
CA ARG A 160 32.43 -0.45 15.17
C ARG A 160 31.01 0.04 15.49
N GLN A 161 30.52 1.02 14.75
CA GLN A 161 29.19 1.58 14.97
C GLN A 161 28.09 0.57 14.63
N ILE A 162 28.23 -0.16 13.52
CA ILE A 162 27.31 -1.24 13.14
C ILE A 162 27.31 -2.35 14.20
N GLN A 163 28.47 -2.77 14.69
CA GLN A 163 28.57 -3.79 15.73
C GLN A 163 27.85 -3.36 17.01
N ALA A 164 28.05 -2.12 17.45
CA ALA A 164 27.38 -1.58 18.63
C ALA A 164 25.85 -1.58 18.46
N LEU A 165 25.35 -1.16 17.30
CA LEU A 165 23.92 -1.14 16.99
C LEU A 165 23.32 -2.56 17.01
N ILE A 166 24.00 -3.54 16.41
CA ILE A 166 23.54 -4.93 16.39
C ILE A 166 23.46 -5.47 17.82
N THR A 167 24.50 -5.26 18.64
CA THR A 167 24.52 -5.75 20.02
C THR A 167 23.43 -5.13 20.88
N ASP A 168 23.14 -3.84 20.71
CA ASP A 168 22.05 -3.15 21.42
C ASP A 168 20.68 -3.71 21.00
N HIS A 169 20.48 -3.90 19.70
CA HIS A 169 19.23 -4.46 19.19
C HIS A 169 18.97 -5.87 19.73
N GLU A 170 20.00 -6.72 19.81
CA GLU A 170 19.89 -8.04 20.42
C GLU A 170 19.47 -7.98 21.90
N GLN A 171 19.98 -7.02 22.66
CA GLN A 171 19.57 -6.82 24.05
C GLN A 171 18.12 -6.37 24.16
N GLN A 172 17.67 -5.45 23.31
CA GLN A 172 16.27 -5.02 23.27
C GLN A 172 15.32 -6.17 22.91
N VAL A 173 15.71 -7.04 21.96
CA VAL A 173 14.91 -8.22 21.61
C VAL A 173 14.85 -9.19 22.79
N LYS A 174 15.96 -9.41 23.50
CA LYS A 174 15.99 -10.27 24.70
C LYS A 174 15.15 -9.69 25.83
N LEU A 175 15.23 -8.37 26.08
CA LEU A 175 14.40 -7.68 27.08
C LEU A 175 12.91 -7.82 26.73
N LYS A 176 12.52 -7.55 25.49
CA LYS A 176 11.13 -7.73 25.02
C LYS A 176 10.68 -9.18 25.10
N ALA A 177 11.55 -10.13 24.76
CA ALA A 177 11.26 -11.56 24.87
C ALA A 177 11.19 -12.07 26.32
N SER A 178 11.85 -11.39 27.26
CA SER A 178 11.74 -11.64 28.71
C SER A 178 10.57 -10.92 29.37
N VAL A 179 9.81 -10.11 28.63
CA VAL A 179 8.55 -9.49 29.07
C VAL A 179 7.36 -10.16 28.37
N PRO A 180 7.00 -11.39 28.78
CA PRO A 180 5.61 -11.84 28.81
C PRO A 180 5.17 -12.11 30.26
N GLU A 181 3.93 -11.68 30.59
CA GLU A 181 3.18 -11.93 31.83
C GLU A 181 3.64 -11.26 33.13
N LEU A 182 3.23 -9.99 33.33
CA LEU A 182 2.87 -9.45 34.66
C LEU A 182 1.59 -8.60 34.56
N SER A 183 0.58 -9.12 33.83
CA SER A 183 -0.74 -8.50 33.77
C SER A 183 -1.85 -9.52 33.52
N GLU A 184 -1.84 -10.65 34.23
CA GLU A 184 -3.01 -11.48 34.46
C GLU A 184 -2.87 -12.08 35.88
N GLU A 185 -3.38 -11.37 36.89
CA GLU A 185 -3.87 -11.89 38.18
C GLU A 185 -4.03 -10.72 39.17
N ALA A 186 -5.09 -9.93 39.01
CA ALA A 186 -5.71 -9.19 40.11
C ALA A 186 -7.01 -8.56 39.60
N HIS A 187 -8.09 -9.34 39.47
CA HIS A 187 -9.47 -8.89 39.70
C HIS A 187 -10.45 -10.05 39.49
N GLU A 188 -10.56 -10.96 40.47
CA GLU A 188 -11.87 -11.56 40.75
C GLU A 188 -11.94 -12.05 42.20
N GLY A 189 -12.68 -11.32 43.01
CA GLY A 189 -12.84 -11.58 44.44
C GLY A 189 -13.95 -10.74 45.03
N VAL A 190 -15.20 -11.02 44.64
CA VAL A 190 -16.39 -10.60 45.39
C VAL A 190 -17.47 -11.69 45.30
N PRO A 191 -17.79 -12.40 46.39
CA PRO A 191 -19.02 -13.19 46.48
C PRO A 191 -20.17 -12.31 47.02
N SER A 192 -21.25 -12.16 46.24
CA SER A 192 -22.52 -11.63 46.75
C SER A 192 -23.42 -12.76 47.28
N LYS A 193 -23.98 -12.52 48.47
CA LYS A 193 -25.08 -13.26 49.09
C LYS A 193 -26.36 -13.19 48.27
#